data_AF-A0A1C7DAY5-F1
#
_entry.id   AF-A0A1C7DAY5-F1
#
_cell.length_a   1.000
_cell.length_b   1.000
_cell.length_c   1.000
_cell.angle_alpha   90.00
_cell.angle_beta   90.00
_cell.angle_gamma   90.00
#
_symmetry.space_group_name_H-M   'P 1'
#
loop_
_entity.id
_entity.type
_entity.pdbx_description
1 polymer ?
#
loop_
_entity_poly.entity_id
_entity_poly.type
_entity_poly.pdbx_seq_one_letter_code
_entity_poly.pdbx_strand_id
1 'polypeptide(L)'
;MTLRQFTMALALAAMPVSAGTVHAQVTATEVITGEESVQIAFSEQRGRQMYLYDQAAWHATDALLDEVDASAIANPRGYVVLERDGDNMLDAVFLQDVDGQMMEFARYTVDGSTVTGGGARLGDPQRLSPLAVRMAQARVPALAAMVEEEFGLCSDSSPNTLTLPPDEEGNIPFYLLTSTLEEASYPIGGHYLATIDAGGQVVSTTRYMNTCFDLPFGAPDAPEASSARPGISYVRGPVPSEIHVFTSFYFPDGYYVITTANNSLWLVEQGRITLEKRGFGLD
;
A
#
# COMPACT_ATOMS: atom_id res chain seq x y z
N MET A 1 2.72 97.06 28.93
CA MET A 1 3.45 95.81 28.60
C MET A 1 2.98 95.31 27.26
N THR A 2 3.92 94.89 26.45
CA THR A 2 3.93 94.98 24.98
C THR A 2 3.42 93.71 24.31
N LEU A 3 2.59 93.89 23.28
CA LEU A 3 2.10 92.88 22.36
C LEU A 3 3.26 92.34 21.50
N ARG A 4 3.46 91.02 21.42
CA ARG A 4 4.39 90.40 20.45
C ARG A 4 3.68 89.26 19.71
N GLN A 5 3.44 89.51 18.43
CA GLN A 5 3.01 88.53 17.44
C GLN A 5 4.17 87.58 17.13
N PHE A 6 3.89 86.28 17.02
CA PHE A 6 4.80 85.29 16.43
C PHE A 6 4.09 84.62 15.26
N THR A 7 4.73 84.69 14.10
CA THR A 7 4.30 84.15 12.82
C THR A 7 5.33 83.10 12.38
N MET A 8 4.85 82.01 11.77
CA MET A 8 5.57 81.06 10.89
C MET A 8 6.66 80.18 11.54
N ALA A 9 6.94 78.95 11.09
CA ALA A 9 6.68 78.28 9.83
C ALA A 9 6.44 76.77 10.03
N LEU A 10 5.52 76.19 9.25
CA LEU A 10 5.31 74.74 9.16
C LEU A 10 6.19 74.22 8.02
N ALA A 11 7.26 73.48 8.34
CA ALA A 11 8.11 72.81 7.37
C ALA A 11 7.47 71.47 6.96
N LEU A 12 6.99 71.39 5.71
CA LEU A 12 6.51 70.15 5.11
C LEU A 12 7.72 69.34 4.62
N ALA A 13 8.11 68.30 5.35
CA ALA A 13 9.12 67.35 4.89
C ALA A 13 8.47 66.33 3.94
N ALA A 14 8.80 66.39 2.65
CA ALA A 14 8.42 65.37 1.68
C ALA A 14 9.32 64.14 1.85
N MET A 15 8.79 63.05 2.40
CA MET A 15 9.48 61.75 2.42
C MET A 15 9.30 61.05 1.07
N PRO A 16 10.37 60.57 0.43
CA PRO A 16 10.25 59.73 -0.77
C PRO A 16 9.67 58.38 -0.37
N VAL A 17 8.47 58.08 -0.88
CA VAL A 17 7.88 56.75 -0.84
C VAL A 17 8.66 55.89 -1.83
N SER A 18 9.64 55.14 -1.33
CA SER A 18 10.25 54.05 -2.09
C SER A 18 9.20 52.97 -2.31
N ALA A 19 8.65 52.92 -3.52
CA ALA A 19 7.83 51.80 -3.97
C ALA A 19 8.72 50.56 -4.02
N GLY A 20 8.77 49.82 -2.91
CA GLY A 20 9.35 48.49 -2.89
C GLY A 20 8.53 47.62 -3.84
N THR A 21 9.13 47.26 -4.97
CA THR A 21 8.64 46.17 -5.81
C THR A 21 8.75 44.89 -5.01
N VAL A 22 7.67 44.55 -4.30
CA VAL A 22 7.44 43.21 -3.76
C VAL A 22 7.41 42.28 -4.97
N HIS A 23 8.56 41.70 -5.29
CA HIS A 23 8.62 40.53 -6.14
C HIS A 23 7.96 39.41 -5.33
N ALA A 24 6.66 39.24 -5.52
CA ALA A 24 6.01 37.99 -5.17
C ALA A 24 6.74 36.91 -5.98
N GLN A 25 7.67 36.20 -5.33
CA GLN A 25 8.18 34.95 -5.85
C GLN A 25 6.96 34.04 -5.93
N VAL A 26 6.43 33.89 -7.14
CA VAL A 26 5.56 32.78 -7.48
C VAL A 26 6.44 31.54 -7.25
N THR A 27 6.31 30.91 -6.08
CA THR A 27 6.74 29.53 -5.90
C THR A 27 6.05 28.75 -6.99
N ALA A 28 6.81 28.34 -8.00
CA ALA A 28 6.32 27.44 -9.03
C ALA A 28 5.70 26.26 -8.30
N THR A 29 4.37 26.08 -8.42
CA THR A 29 3.71 24.86 -7.97
C THR A 29 4.50 23.71 -8.58
N GLU A 30 5.13 22.89 -7.75
CA GLU A 30 5.93 21.78 -8.24
C GLU A 30 4.98 20.83 -8.98
N VAL A 31 5.13 20.74 -10.30
CA VAL A 31 4.17 20.05 -11.15
C VAL A 31 4.49 18.55 -11.18
N ILE A 32 3.50 17.72 -10.89
CA ILE A 32 3.54 16.28 -11.15
C ILE A 32 3.43 16.07 -12.66
N THR A 33 4.36 15.33 -13.26
CA THR A 33 4.34 15.05 -14.70
C THR A 33 3.19 14.12 -15.09
N GLY A 34 2.87 14.06 -16.38
CA GLY A 34 1.83 13.14 -16.88
C GLY A 34 2.18 11.66 -16.61
N GLU A 35 3.46 11.29 -16.74
CA GLU A 35 3.93 9.92 -16.47
C GLU A 35 3.82 9.58 -14.98
N GLU A 36 4.28 10.48 -14.09
CA GLU A 36 4.14 10.29 -12.64
C GLU A 36 2.68 10.18 -12.23
N SER A 37 1.79 10.98 -12.84
CA SER A 37 0.35 10.93 -12.55
C SER A 37 -0.26 9.56 -12.86
N VAL A 38 0.16 8.93 -13.97
CA VAL A 38 -0.26 7.57 -14.33
C VAL A 38 0.27 6.54 -13.34
N GLN A 39 1.55 6.63 -12.96
CA GLN A 39 2.16 5.70 -11.99
C GLN A 39 1.56 5.85 -10.58
N ILE A 40 1.23 7.07 -10.17
CA ILE A 40 0.52 7.36 -8.91
C ILE A 40 -0.85 6.70 -8.93
N ALA A 41 -1.65 6.95 -9.97
CA ALA A 41 -2.99 6.37 -10.08
C ALA A 41 -2.97 4.84 -10.04
N PHE A 42 -2.01 4.23 -10.75
CA PHE A 42 -1.79 2.78 -10.70
C PHE A 42 -1.46 2.31 -9.28
N SER A 43 -0.51 2.95 -8.61
CA SER A 43 -0.06 2.58 -7.27
C SER A 43 -1.17 2.73 -6.23
N GLU A 44 -1.95 3.81 -6.31
CA GLU A 44 -3.09 4.07 -5.42
C GLU A 44 -4.21 3.04 -5.61
N GLN A 45 -4.56 2.74 -6.87
CA GLN A 45 -5.57 1.73 -7.18
C GLN A 45 -5.12 0.35 -6.71
N ARG A 46 -3.89 -0.04 -7.06
CA ARG A 46 -3.36 -1.36 -6.75
C ARG A 46 -3.20 -1.54 -5.24
N GLY A 47 -2.61 -0.59 -4.52
CA GLY A 47 -2.43 -0.69 -3.08
C GLY A 47 -3.76 -0.73 -2.31
N ARG A 48 -4.79 -0.01 -2.78
CA ARG A 48 -6.14 -0.11 -2.22
C ARG A 48 -6.77 -1.48 -2.48
N GLN A 49 -6.64 -2.01 -3.70
CA GLN A 49 -7.10 -3.37 -4.02
C GLN A 49 -6.40 -4.39 -3.12
N MET A 50 -5.08 -4.25 -2.92
CA MET A 50 -4.33 -5.12 -2.02
C MET A 50 -4.88 -5.09 -0.60
N TYR A 51 -5.14 -3.90 -0.07
CA TYR A 51 -5.70 -3.73 1.27
C TYR A 51 -7.07 -4.40 1.42
N LEU A 52 -7.98 -4.20 0.45
CA LEU A 52 -9.31 -4.83 0.50
C LEU A 52 -9.24 -6.35 0.47
N TYR A 53 -8.35 -6.90 -0.35
CA TYR A 53 -8.17 -8.35 -0.46
C TYR A 53 -7.52 -8.95 0.79
N ASP A 54 -6.56 -8.24 1.38
CA ASP A 54 -5.94 -8.62 2.65
C ASP A 54 -6.97 -8.64 3.79
N GLN A 55 -7.79 -7.57 3.91
CA GLN A 55 -8.88 -7.52 4.88
C GLN A 55 -9.89 -8.66 4.68
N ALA A 56 -10.30 -8.92 3.43
CA ALA A 56 -11.22 -10.02 3.15
C ALA A 56 -10.66 -11.38 3.55
N ALA A 57 -9.39 -11.64 3.24
CA ALA A 57 -8.72 -12.88 3.61
C ALA A 57 -8.57 -13.02 5.14
N TRP A 58 -8.16 -11.96 5.83
CA TRP A 58 -7.97 -11.97 7.28
C TRP A 58 -9.30 -12.24 7.99
N HIS A 59 -10.32 -11.40 7.79
CA HIS A 59 -11.59 -11.54 8.52
C HIS A 59 -12.32 -12.83 8.17
N ALA A 60 -12.20 -13.33 6.93
CA ALA A 60 -12.75 -14.63 6.57
C ALA A 60 -11.98 -15.80 7.20
N THR A 61 -10.66 -15.66 7.43
CA THR A 61 -9.86 -16.68 8.12
C THR A 61 -10.26 -16.76 9.58
N ASP A 62 -10.45 -15.61 10.24
CA ASP A 62 -10.93 -15.56 11.63
C ASP A 62 -12.33 -16.23 11.73
N ALA A 63 -13.25 -15.89 10.83
CA ALA A 63 -14.57 -16.51 10.78
C ALA A 63 -14.52 -18.03 10.52
N LEU A 64 -13.60 -18.50 9.66
CA LEU A 64 -13.39 -19.92 9.42
C LEU A 64 -12.91 -20.64 10.69
N LEU A 65 -11.90 -20.08 11.36
CA LEU A 65 -11.29 -20.69 12.54
C LEU A 65 -12.23 -20.67 13.76
N ASP A 66 -13.21 -19.76 13.80
CA ASP A 66 -14.30 -19.77 14.78
C ASP A 66 -15.34 -20.87 14.51
N GLU A 67 -15.51 -21.27 13.24
CA GLU A 67 -16.50 -22.28 12.82
C GLU A 67 -15.97 -23.71 12.87
N VAL A 68 -14.70 -23.90 12.49
CA VAL A 68 -14.11 -25.24 12.33
C VAL A 68 -12.83 -25.42 13.12
N ASP A 69 -12.64 -26.62 13.65
CA ASP A 69 -11.34 -27.04 14.17
C ASP A 69 -10.36 -27.16 13.00
N ALA A 70 -9.23 -26.45 13.06
CA ALA A 70 -8.20 -26.49 12.02
C ALA A 70 -7.69 -27.91 11.73
N SER A 71 -7.71 -28.81 12.72
CA SER A 71 -7.32 -30.22 12.54
C SER A 71 -8.31 -31.02 11.70
N ALA A 72 -9.53 -30.53 11.49
CA ALA A 72 -10.54 -31.15 10.64
C ALA A 72 -10.38 -30.79 9.15
N ILE A 73 -9.53 -29.80 8.82
CA ILE A 73 -9.29 -29.38 7.43
C ILE A 73 -8.26 -30.34 6.81
N ALA A 74 -8.73 -31.19 5.91
CA ALA A 74 -7.87 -32.13 5.21
C ALA A 74 -7.04 -31.41 4.13
N ASN A 75 -5.71 -31.51 4.17
CA ASN A 75 -4.80 -31.00 3.14
C ASN A 75 -5.09 -29.55 2.68
N PRO A 76 -5.09 -28.54 3.58
CA PRO A 76 -5.38 -27.16 3.21
C PRO A 76 -4.39 -26.64 2.16
N ARG A 77 -4.90 -25.85 1.20
CA ARG A 77 -4.13 -25.24 0.09
C ARG A 77 -4.17 -23.71 0.10
N GLY A 78 -4.67 -23.12 1.19
CA GLY A 78 -4.81 -21.66 1.36
C GLY A 78 -6.16 -21.16 0.87
N TYR A 79 -6.18 -19.93 0.33
CA TYR A 79 -7.38 -19.26 -0.13
C TYR A 79 -7.12 -18.48 -1.43
N VAL A 80 -8.20 -18.09 -2.10
CA VAL A 80 -8.23 -17.02 -3.10
C VAL A 80 -9.35 -16.06 -2.75
N VAL A 81 -9.18 -14.77 -3.07
CA VAL A 81 -10.23 -13.77 -2.91
C VAL A 81 -10.74 -13.37 -4.29
N LEU A 82 -12.05 -13.36 -4.46
CA LEU A 82 -12.72 -13.10 -5.74
C LEU A 82 -13.65 -11.90 -5.59
N GLU A 83 -13.72 -11.06 -6.62
CA GLU A 83 -14.78 -10.06 -6.72
C GLU A 83 -16.12 -10.76 -6.96
N ARG A 84 -17.17 -10.23 -6.37
CA ARG A 84 -18.53 -10.70 -6.58
C ARG A 84 -19.22 -9.84 -7.65
N ASP A 85 -19.87 -10.50 -8.60
CA ASP A 85 -20.55 -9.78 -9.68
C ASP A 85 -21.69 -8.91 -9.13
N GLY A 86 -21.64 -7.61 -9.41
CA GLY A 86 -22.76 -6.68 -9.20
C GLY A 86 -22.83 -6.02 -7.82
N ASP A 87 -21.90 -6.32 -6.92
CA ASP A 87 -21.69 -5.56 -5.68
C ASP A 87 -20.18 -5.38 -5.40
N ASN A 88 -19.80 -4.47 -4.50
CA ASN A 88 -18.39 -4.24 -4.15
C ASN A 88 -17.89 -5.25 -3.11
N MET A 89 -18.54 -6.41 -2.96
CA MET A 89 -18.16 -7.42 -1.97
C MET A 89 -17.12 -8.38 -2.54
N LEU A 90 -16.37 -9.00 -1.62
CA LEU A 90 -15.36 -9.99 -1.94
C LEU A 90 -15.77 -11.34 -1.36
N ASP A 91 -15.56 -12.41 -2.13
CA ASP A 91 -15.69 -13.78 -1.65
C ASP A 91 -14.29 -14.34 -1.36
N ALA A 92 -13.99 -14.63 -0.09
CA ALA A 92 -12.81 -15.38 0.31
C ALA A 92 -13.11 -16.88 0.22
N VAL A 93 -12.42 -17.59 -0.66
CA VAL A 93 -12.65 -19.00 -1.00
C VAL A 93 -11.48 -19.85 -0.49
N PHE A 94 -11.74 -20.72 0.47
CA PHE A 94 -10.74 -21.60 1.09
C PHE A 94 -10.66 -22.95 0.40
N LEU A 95 -9.42 -23.41 0.21
CA LEU A 95 -9.07 -24.48 -0.71
C LEU A 95 -8.50 -25.68 0.03
N GLN A 96 -8.89 -26.87 -0.40
CA GLN A 96 -8.29 -28.13 0.05
C GLN A 96 -7.97 -29.04 -1.14
N ASP A 97 -7.06 -29.98 -0.93
CA ASP A 97 -6.79 -31.05 -1.87
C ASP A 97 -7.66 -32.28 -1.56
N VAL A 98 -8.48 -32.70 -2.52
CA VAL A 98 -9.30 -33.91 -2.47
C VAL A 98 -8.88 -34.79 -3.65
N ASP A 99 -8.21 -35.91 -3.36
CA ASP A 99 -7.71 -36.86 -4.36
C ASP A 99 -6.90 -36.20 -5.50
N GLY A 100 -6.06 -35.22 -5.17
CA GLY A 100 -5.23 -34.48 -6.13
C GLY A 100 -5.97 -33.37 -6.89
N GLN A 101 -7.21 -33.05 -6.51
CA GLN A 101 -7.99 -31.95 -7.08
C GLN A 101 -8.15 -30.83 -6.05
N MET A 102 -7.90 -29.59 -6.47
CA MET A 102 -8.19 -28.42 -5.63
C MET A 102 -9.70 -28.14 -5.62
N MET A 103 -10.27 -28.11 -4.42
CA MET A 103 -11.70 -27.93 -4.18
C MET A 103 -11.93 -26.84 -3.14
N GLU A 104 -13.07 -26.16 -3.22
CA GLU A 104 -13.54 -25.21 -2.22
C GLU A 104 -14.14 -25.97 -1.03
N PHE A 105 -13.64 -25.75 0.18
CA PHE A 105 -14.27 -26.28 1.40
C PHE A 105 -14.90 -25.21 2.27
N ALA A 106 -14.65 -23.93 2.02
CA ALA A 106 -15.36 -22.84 2.67
C ALA A 106 -15.37 -21.60 1.78
N ARG A 107 -16.39 -20.75 1.94
CA ARG A 107 -16.49 -19.45 1.29
C ARG A 107 -17.17 -18.48 2.22
N TYR A 108 -16.60 -17.28 2.34
CA TYR A 108 -17.17 -16.18 3.11
C TYR A 108 -17.30 -14.94 2.24
N THR A 109 -18.45 -14.29 2.31
CA THR A 109 -18.67 -12.99 1.67
C THR A 109 -18.29 -11.90 2.65
N VAL A 110 -17.48 -10.94 2.19
CA VAL A 110 -16.89 -9.87 2.98
C VAL A 110 -17.21 -8.52 2.36
N ASP A 111 -17.71 -7.60 3.18
CA ASP A 111 -17.88 -6.18 2.86
C ASP A 111 -16.85 -5.37 3.66
N GLY A 112 -15.77 -4.93 2.98
CA GLY A 112 -14.62 -4.30 3.61
C GLY A 112 -13.92 -5.25 4.60
N SER A 113 -14.18 -5.05 5.89
CA SER A 113 -13.65 -5.87 7.00
C SER A 113 -14.73 -6.67 7.73
N THR A 114 -15.96 -6.72 7.21
CA THR A 114 -17.08 -7.42 7.87
C THR A 114 -17.49 -8.64 7.07
N VAL A 115 -17.45 -9.83 7.68
CA VAL A 115 -18.03 -11.05 7.09
C VAL A 115 -19.55 -10.97 7.17
N THR A 116 -20.22 -10.99 6.02
CA THR A 116 -21.68 -10.79 5.90
C THR A 116 -22.44 -12.07 5.55
N GLY A 117 -21.73 -13.14 5.16
CA GLY A 117 -22.33 -14.43 4.87
C GLY A 117 -21.30 -15.50 4.49
N GLY A 118 -21.80 -16.69 4.16
CA GLY A 118 -20.96 -17.84 3.82
C GLY A 118 -20.86 -18.87 4.96
N GLY A 119 -19.81 -19.70 4.92
CA GLY A 119 -19.53 -20.75 5.91
C GLY A 119 -18.68 -21.90 5.37
N ALA A 120 -18.28 -22.80 6.27
CA ALA A 120 -17.52 -24.00 5.95
C ALA A 120 -18.40 -25.17 5.47
N ARG A 121 -17.80 -26.07 4.69
CA ARG A 121 -18.42 -27.21 4.01
C ARG A 121 -17.49 -28.43 3.99
N LEU A 122 -16.90 -28.77 5.14
CA LEU A 122 -15.85 -29.80 5.26
C LEU A 122 -16.22 -31.21 4.75
N GLY A 123 -17.52 -31.54 4.65
CA GLY A 123 -18.02 -32.82 4.14
C GLY A 123 -18.54 -32.81 2.70
N ASP A 124 -18.62 -31.64 2.06
CA ASP A 124 -19.16 -31.47 0.71
C ASP A 124 -18.38 -30.40 -0.07
N PRO A 125 -17.08 -30.65 -0.34
CA PRO A 125 -16.24 -29.68 -1.02
C PRO A 125 -16.70 -29.47 -2.46
N GLN A 126 -16.75 -28.21 -2.88
CA GLN A 126 -17.28 -27.80 -4.18
C GLN A 126 -16.17 -27.62 -5.20
N ARG A 127 -16.51 -27.76 -6.48
CA ARG A 127 -15.58 -27.44 -7.56
C ARG A 127 -15.34 -25.94 -7.62
N LEU A 128 -14.08 -25.56 -7.80
CA LEU A 128 -13.68 -24.18 -8.00
C LEU A 128 -14.12 -23.66 -9.38
N SER A 129 -14.36 -22.36 -9.47
CA SER A 129 -14.52 -21.69 -10.76
C SER A 129 -13.18 -21.70 -11.53
N PRO A 130 -13.20 -21.60 -12.87
CA PRO A 130 -11.97 -21.56 -13.67
C PRO A 130 -11.00 -20.44 -13.23
N LEU A 131 -11.53 -19.27 -12.87
CA LEU A 131 -10.74 -18.15 -12.35
C LEU A 131 -10.08 -18.49 -11.01
N ALA A 132 -10.84 -19.08 -10.07
CA ALA A 132 -10.32 -19.48 -8.77
C ALA A 132 -9.21 -20.53 -8.88
N VAL A 133 -9.39 -21.52 -9.78
CA VAL A 133 -8.33 -22.50 -10.10
C VAL A 133 -7.08 -21.79 -10.59
N ARG A 134 -7.22 -20.87 -11.55
CA ARG A 134 -6.09 -20.16 -12.16
C ARG A 134 -5.32 -19.32 -11.13
N MET A 135 -6.04 -18.57 -10.28
CA MET A 135 -5.43 -17.79 -9.20
C MET A 135 -4.73 -18.68 -8.17
N ALA A 136 -5.36 -19.78 -7.75
CA ALA A 136 -4.76 -20.72 -6.81
C ALA A 136 -3.48 -21.37 -7.38
N GLN A 137 -3.48 -21.70 -8.68
CA GLN A 137 -2.34 -22.30 -9.35
C GLN A 137 -1.17 -21.33 -9.53
N ALA A 138 -1.43 -20.02 -9.67
CA ALA A 138 -0.38 -19.00 -9.85
C ALA A 138 0.61 -18.94 -8.67
N ARG A 139 0.19 -19.34 -7.48
CA ARG A 139 1.03 -19.39 -6.26
C ARG A 139 2.25 -20.29 -6.41
N VAL A 140 2.12 -21.45 -7.04
CA VAL A 140 3.19 -22.45 -7.11
C VAL A 140 4.41 -21.93 -7.89
N PRO A 141 4.28 -21.50 -9.17
CA PRO A 141 5.41 -20.98 -9.92
C PRO A 141 5.91 -19.65 -9.34
N ALA A 142 5.04 -18.82 -8.75
CA ALA A 142 5.46 -17.59 -8.08
C ALA A 142 6.42 -17.85 -6.91
N LEU A 143 6.04 -18.76 -6.00
CA LEU A 143 6.89 -19.14 -4.87
C LEU A 143 8.20 -19.79 -5.34
N ALA A 144 8.15 -20.63 -6.38
CA ALA A 144 9.35 -21.24 -6.95
C ALA A 144 10.33 -20.19 -7.49
N ALA A 145 9.83 -19.20 -8.24
CA ALA A 145 10.65 -18.10 -8.75
C ALA A 145 11.26 -17.24 -7.62
N MET A 146 10.51 -16.98 -6.54
CA MET A 146 11.03 -16.23 -5.40
C MET A 146 12.14 -16.99 -4.65
N VAL A 147 12.05 -18.31 -4.57
CA VAL A 147 13.12 -19.16 -4.02
C VAL A 147 14.36 -19.13 -4.92
N GLU A 148 14.17 -19.23 -6.25
CA GLU A 148 15.27 -19.18 -7.23
C GLU A 148 16.01 -17.83 -7.21
N GLU A 149 15.28 -16.73 -7.01
CA GLU A 149 15.82 -15.38 -6.90
C GLU A 149 16.41 -15.05 -5.51
N GLU A 150 16.44 -16.03 -4.60
CA GLU A 150 16.93 -15.87 -3.22
C GLU A 150 16.27 -14.68 -2.49
N PHE A 151 14.95 -14.54 -2.65
CA PHE A 151 14.17 -13.51 -1.97
C PHE A 151 14.02 -13.88 -0.49
N GLY A 152 14.70 -13.14 0.39
CA GLY A 152 14.63 -13.32 1.83
C GLY A 152 13.44 -12.59 2.45
N LEU A 153 12.65 -13.27 3.27
CA LEU A 153 11.66 -12.58 4.10
C LEU A 153 12.35 -11.80 5.22
N CYS A 154 11.69 -10.75 5.70
CA CYS A 154 12.20 -9.97 6.82
C CYS A 154 11.75 -10.48 8.19
N SER A 155 11.11 -11.65 8.22
CA SER A 155 10.73 -12.37 9.43
C SER A 155 10.80 -13.88 9.24
N ASP A 156 10.96 -14.62 10.35
CA ASP A 156 10.94 -16.10 10.37
C ASP A 156 9.51 -16.67 10.34
N SER A 157 8.49 -15.81 10.42
CA SER A 157 7.09 -16.21 10.34
C SER A 157 6.69 -16.56 8.91
N SER A 158 5.63 -17.35 8.78
CA SER A 158 5.05 -17.61 7.46
C SER A 158 4.62 -16.29 6.81
N PRO A 159 4.98 -16.04 5.54
CA PRO A 159 4.62 -14.80 4.86
C PRO A 159 3.12 -14.77 4.56
N ASN A 160 2.59 -13.57 4.50
CA ASN A 160 1.27 -13.35 3.92
C ASN A 160 1.37 -13.46 2.39
N THR A 161 0.38 -14.10 1.77
CA THR A 161 0.31 -14.21 0.31
C THR A 161 -0.95 -13.56 -0.20
N LEU A 162 -0.84 -12.83 -1.29
CA LEU A 162 -1.96 -12.15 -1.91
C LEU A 162 -1.97 -12.46 -3.40
N THR A 163 -3.05 -13.04 -3.89
CA THR A 163 -3.25 -13.24 -5.33
C THR A 163 -4.37 -12.33 -5.78
N LEU A 164 -4.06 -11.41 -6.69
CA LEU A 164 -5.05 -10.49 -7.25
C LEU A 164 -5.65 -11.07 -8.54
N PRO A 165 -6.82 -10.59 -8.98
CA PRO A 165 -7.39 -10.98 -10.26
C PRO A 165 -6.44 -10.63 -11.42
N PRO A 166 -6.61 -11.32 -12.56
CA PRO A 166 -5.89 -10.97 -13.78
C PRO A 166 -6.05 -9.49 -14.16
N ASP A 167 -4.97 -8.86 -14.60
CA ASP A 167 -5.01 -7.53 -15.21
C ASP A 167 -5.64 -7.56 -16.63
N GLU A 168 -5.63 -6.42 -17.33
CA GLU A 168 -6.22 -6.29 -18.67
C GLU A 168 -5.52 -7.18 -19.71
N GLU A 169 -4.23 -7.42 -19.53
CA GLU A 169 -3.41 -8.36 -20.32
C GLU A 169 -3.64 -9.83 -19.91
N GLY A 170 -4.41 -10.05 -18.84
CA GLY A 170 -4.72 -11.34 -18.30
C GLY A 170 -3.63 -11.89 -17.39
N ASN A 171 -2.62 -11.14 -16.97
CA ASN A 171 -1.60 -11.60 -16.03
C ASN A 171 -2.10 -11.55 -14.59
N ILE A 172 -1.74 -12.55 -13.78
CA ILE A 172 -2.07 -12.62 -12.36
C ILE A 172 -0.91 -12.02 -11.55
N PRO A 173 -1.15 -10.95 -10.76
CA PRO A 173 -0.21 -10.47 -9.78
C PRO A 173 -0.27 -11.33 -8.52
N PHE A 174 0.87 -11.89 -8.12
CA PHE A 174 1.04 -12.60 -6.85
C PHE A 174 2.02 -11.85 -5.96
N TYR A 175 1.58 -11.44 -4.78
CA TYR A 175 2.44 -10.81 -3.79
C TYR A 175 2.81 -11.79 -2.67
N LEU A 176 4.08 -11.74 -2.30
CA LEU A 176 4.58 -12.33 -1.07
C LEU A 176 4.94 -11.17 -0.13
N LEU A 177 4.25 -11.10 0.99
CA LEU A 177 4.33 -10.00 1.94
C LEU A 177 4.94 -10.49 3.24
N THR A 178 5.93 -9.76 3.76
CA THR A 178 6.46 -10.03 5.10
C THR A 178 5.38 -9.75 6.14
N SER A 179 5.15 -10.72 7.03
CA SER A 179 4.15 -10.63 8.08
C SER A 179 4.59 -9.67 9.19
N THR A 180 3.66 -8.85 9.67
CA THR A 180 3.85 -7.95 10.82
C THR A 180 3.97 -8.78 12.11
N LEU A 181 5.09 -8.64 12.83
CA LEU A 181 5.34 -9.39 14.07
C LEU A 181 5.18 -8.56 15.34
N GLU A 182 5.42 -7.26 15.24
CA GLU A 182 5.46 -6.36 16.39
C GLU A 182 4.28 -5.38 16.34
N GLU A 183 3.62 -5.16 17.48
CA GLU A 183 2.50 -4.23 17.58
C GLU A 183 2.92 -2.76 17.34
N ALA A 184 4.21 -2.46 17.46
CA ALA A 184 4.75 -1.09 17.41
C ALA A 184 5.30 -0.67 16.04
N SER A 185 5.41 -1.58 15.07
CA SER A 185 6.00 -1.29 13.77
C SER A 185 5.46 -2.17 12.65
N TYR A 186 5.63 -1.72 11.41
CA TYR A 186 5.26 -2.45 10.21
C TYR A 186 6.48 -2.77 9.35
N PRO A 187 6.69 -4.04 8.93
CA PRO A 187 7.78 -4.38 8.01
C PRO A 187 7.46 -3.82 6.63
N ILE A 188 8.22 -2.83 6.18
CA ILE A 188 8.07 -2.24 4.84
C ILE A 188 9.06 -2.86 3.83
N GLY A 189 10.08 -3.55 4.35
CA GLY A 189 10.96 -4.43 3.57
C GLY A 189 10.39 -5.84 3.37
N GLY A 190 11.04 -6.63 2.50
CA GLY A 190 10.72 -8.05 2.33
C GLY A 190 9.38 -8.32 1.64
N HIS A 191 8.89 -7.38 0.84
CA HIS A 191 7.72 -7.55 -0.03
C HIS A 191 8.15 -7.78 -1.46
N TYR A 192 7.44 -8.69 -2.13
CA TYR A 192 7.76 -9.16 -3.48
C TYR A 192 6.49 -9.28 -4.32
N LEU A 193 6.65 -9.06 -5.62
CA LEU A 193 5.63 -9.32 -6.64
C LEU A 193 6.19 -10.32 -7.65
N ALA A 194 5.41 -11.32 -8.02
CA ALA A 194 5.60 -12.11 -9.23
C ALA A 194 4.38 -11.90 -10.14
N THR A 195 4.62 -11.74 -11.43
CA THR A 195 3.57 -11.64 -12.45
C THR A 195 3.51 -12.93 -13.24
N ILE A 196 2.32 -13.52 -13.33
CA ILE A 196 2.10 -14.83 -13.94
C ILE A 196 1.20 -14.67 -15.16
N ASP A 197 1.62 -15.15 -16.32
CA ASP A 197 0.86 -15.00 -17.56
C ASP A 197 -0.39 -15.91 -17.65
N ALA A 198 -1.09 -15.82 -18.78
CA ALA A 198 -2.24 -16.69 -19.10
C ALA A 198 -1.91 -18.19 -19.11
N GLY A 199 -0.65 -18.55 -19.41
CA GLY A 199 -0.15 -19.93 -19.43
C GLY A 199 0.36 -20.44 -18.09
N GLY A 200 0.33 -19.62 -17.04
CA GLY A 200 0.81 -19.99 -15.70
C GLY A 200 2.34 -19.87 -15.55
N GLN A 201 3.03 -19.14 -16.44
CA GLN A 201 4.47 -18.90 -16.35
C GLN A 201 4.77 -17.57 -15.67
N VAL A 202 5.84 -17.51 -14.88
CA VAL A 202 6.31 -16.24 -14.31
C VAL A 202 7.00 -15.43 -15.42
N VAL A 203 6.48 -14.22 -15.67
CA VAL A 203 7.02 -13.31 -16.70
C VAL A 203 7.85 -12.17 -16.10
N SER A 204 7.67 -11.88 -14.81
CA SER A 204 8.52 -10.95 -14.07
C SER A 204 8.43 -11.18 -12.57
N THR A 205 9.50 -10.76 -11.88
CA THR A 205 9.55 -10.63 -10.42
C THR A 205 10.04 -9.23 -10.04
N THR A 206 9.52 -8.70 -8.94
CA THR A 206 9.89 -7.38 -8.42
C THR A 206 10.14 -7.50 -6.92
N ARG A 207 11.32 -7.03 -6.51
CA ARG A 207 11.66 -6.75 -5.11
C ARG A 207 11.49 -5.25 -4.86
N TYR A 208 10.65 -4.88 -3.87
CA TYR A 208 10.37 -3.47 -3.57
C TYR A 208 11.48 -2.82 -2.76
N MET A 209 12.12 -3.56 -1.86
CA MET A 209 13.21 -3.11 -1.01
C MET A 209 14.30 -4.17 -0.88
N ASN A 210 15.55 -3.73 -0.77
CA ASN A 210 16.72 -4.60 -0.63
C ASN A 210 17.10 -4.90 0.83
N THR A 211 16.45 -4.24 1.78
CA THR A 211 16.77 -4.31 3.20
C THR A 211 15.52 -4.61 4.01
N CYS A 212 15.71 -5.31 5.11
CA CYS A 212 14.69 -5.43 6.15
C CYS A 212 14.69 -4.17 6.99
N PHE A 213 13.55 -3.48 6.97
CA PHE A 213 13.34 -2.24 7.66
C PHE A 213 11.90 -2.25 8.17
N ASP A 214 11.73 -1.91 9.44
CA ASP A 214 10.45 -1.76 10.08
C ASP A 214 10.17 -0.27 10.27
N LEU A 215 9.00 0.16 9.81
CA LEU A 215 8.52 1.52 9.97
C LEU A 215 7.75 1.60 11.30
N PRO A 216 8.20 2.40 12.28
CA PRO A 216 7.52 2.47 13.58
C PRO A 216 6.21 3.25 13.45
N PHE A 217 5.14 2.82 14.14
CA PHE A 217 3.84 3.52 14.14
C PHE A 217 3.86 4.89 14.84
N GLY A 218 4.96 5.24 15.51
CA GLY A 218 5.23 6.55 16.08
C GLY A 218 6.72 6.71 16.43
N ALA A 219 7.16 7.93 16.68
CA ALA A 219 8.50 8.16 17.21
C ALA A 219 8.52 7.79 18.70
N PRO A 220 9.37 6.83 19.15
CA PRO A 220 9.40 6.38 20.55
C PRO A 220 9.59 7.49 21.58
N ASP A 221 10.24 8.59 21.18
CA ASP A 221 10.68 9.68 22.05
C ASP A 221 10.33 11.09 21.54
N ALA A 222 9.37 11.22 20.61
CA ALA A 222 8.95 12.54 20.13
C ALA A 222 8.17 13.30 21.22
N PRO A 223 8.50 14.57 21.52
CA PRO A 223 7.63 15.44 22.30
C PRO A 223 6.21 15.42 21.72
N GLU A 224 5.16 15.42 22.54
CA GLU A 224 3.72 15.40 22.14
C GLU A 224 3.34 16.43 21.06
N ALA A 225 4.18 17.46 20.86
CA ALA A 225 3.99 18.51 19.86
C ALA A 225 4.73 18.30 18.52
N SER A 226 5.54 17.25 18.36
CA SER A 226 6.18 16.92 17.07
C SER A 226 5.52 15.69 16.45
N SER A 227 4.60 15.91 15.52
CA SER A 227 4.05 14.89 14.62
C SER A 227 5.11 14.42 13.62
N ALA A 228 6.19 13.81 14.11
CA ALA A 228 7.23 13.26 13.25
C ALA A 228 6.67 11.99 12.58
N ARG A 229 6.13 12.16 11.37
CA ARG A 229 5.78 11.04 10.49
C ARG A 229 7.06 10.29 10.14
N PRO A 230 7.08 8.95 10.23
CA PRO A 230 8.26 8.19 9.86
C PRO A 230 8.52 8.37 8.36
N GLY A 231 9.75 8.13 7.93
CA GLY A 231 10.19 8.37 6.56
C GLY A 231 11.03 7.22 6.02
N ILE A 232 10.90 6.95 4.72
CA ILE A 232 11.67 5.90 4.04
C ILE A 232 12.19 6.35 2.69
N SER A 233 13.34 5.81 2.27
CA SER A 233 13.87 6.02 0.92
C SER A 233 13.40 4.92 -0.04
N TYR A 234 12.94 5.31 -1.22
CA TYR A 234 12.54 4.42 -2.31
C TYR A 234 13.44 4.63 -3.53
N VAL A 235 14.15 3.57 -3.92
CA VAL A 235 15.19 3.64 -4.96
C VAL A 235 14.75 3.06 -6.32
N ARG A 236 13.57 2.42 -6.38
CA ARG A 236 13.15 1.66 -7.56
C ARG A 236 12.31 2.47 -8.55
N GLY A 237 11.82 3.64 -8.16
CA GLY A 237 10.99 4.47 -9.03
C GLY A 237 10.96 5.95 -8.63
N PRO A 238 10.42 6.81 -9.51
CA PRO A 238 10.32 8.25 -9.27
C PRO A 238 9.12 8.65 -8.39
N VAL A 239 8.18 7.74 -8.14
CA VAL A 239 7.00 7.91 -7.27
C VAL A 239 6.88 6.72 -6.30
N PRO A 240 6.17 6.84 -5.16
CA PRO A 240 5.88 5.71 -4.28
C PRO A 240 5.11 4.59 -5.01
N SER A 241 5.41 3.33 -4.66
CA SER A 241 4.78 2.13 -5.24
C SER A 241 3.48 1.71 -4.54
N GLU A 242 2.81 0.68 -5.08
CA GLU A 242 1.61 0.06 -4.50
C GLU A 242 1.81 -0.50 -3.09
N ILE A 243 3.02 -0.97 -2.74
CA ILE A 243 3.35 -1.39 -1.38
C ILE A 243 3.29 -0.20 -0.43
N HIS A 244 3.73 0.98 -0.87
CA HIS A 244 3.67 2.15 -0.01
C HIS A 244 2.22 2.55 0.27
N VAL A 245 1.36 2.48 -0.75
CA VAL A 245 -0.07 2.72 -0.63
C VAL A 245 -0.74 1.68 0.26
N PHE A 246 -0.49 0.38 0.04
CA PHE A 246 -1.02 -0.72 0.85
C PHE A 246 -0.66 -0.55 2.34
N THR A 247 0.61 -0.28 2.61
CA THR A 247 1.09 -0.11 3.99
C THR A 247 0.53 1.14 4.67
N SER A 248 0.22 2.20 3.92
CA SER A 248 -0.33 3.44 4.48
C SER A 248 -1.67 3.29 5.21
N PHE A 249 -2.43 2.21 4.95
CA PHE A 249 -3.67 1.93 5.68
C PHE A 249 -3.43 1.55 7.15
N TYR A 250 -2.23 1.11 7.51
CA TYR A 250 -1.84 0.81 8.88
C TYR A 250 -1.26 2.03 9.61
N PHE A 251 -1.06 3.16 8.93
CA PHE A 251 -0.52 4.41 9.49
C PHE A 251 -1.58 5.51 9.39
N PRO A 252 -2.35 5.78 10.47
CA PRO A 252 -3.44 6.76 10.44
C PRO A 252 -3.03 8.13 9.91
N ASP A 253 -1.86 8.60 10.32
CA ASP A 253 -1.28 9.90 9.93
C ASP A 253 -0.38 9.82 8.69
N GLY A 254 -0.32 8.66 8.02
CA GLY A 254 0.57 8.43 6.89
C GLY A 254 2.06 8.49 7.23
N TYR A 255 2.89 8.43 6.20
CA TYR A 255 4.35 8.49 6.32
C TYR A 255 4.99 9.06 5.06
N TYR A 256 6.26 9.46 5.16
CA TYR A 256 6.99 10.05 4.05
C TYR A 256 7.78 9.02 3.23
N VAL A 257 7.77 9.18 1.92
CA VAL A 257 8.60 8.42 0.98
C VAL A 257 9.49 9.38 0.22
N ILE A 258 10.80 9.12 0.24
CA ILE A 258 11.82 9.89 -0.48
C ILE A 258 12.24 9.08 -1.71
N THR A 259 11.85 9.51 -2.90
CA THR A 259 12.23 8.86 -4.15
C THR A 259 13.60 9.34 -4.60
N THR A 260 14.60 8.46 -4.57
CA THR A 260 15.99 8.86 -4.85
C THR A 260 16.26 9.12 -6.33
N ALA A 261 15.40 8.61 -7.23
CA ALA A 261 15.55 8.81 -8.67
C ALA A 261 15.38 10.27 -9.11
N ASN A 262 14.59 11.05 -8.36
CA ASN A 262 14.29 12.46 -8.66
C ASN A 262 14.35 13.37 -7.41
N ASN A 263 14.85 12.85 -6.29
CA ASN A 263 14.92 13.55 -5.00
C ASN A 263 13.59 14.20 -4.60
N SER A 264 12.47 13.47 -4.72
CA SER A 264 11.16 14.01 -4.33
C SER A 264 10.74 13.42 -2.98
N LEU A 265 10.13 14.27 -2.15
CA LEU A 265 9.46 13.90 -0.92
C LEU A 265 7.97 13.77 -1.20
N TRP A 266 7.42 12.62 -0.87
CA TRP A 266 6.01 12.29 -1.02
C TRP A 266 5.41 11.97 0.33
N LEU A 267 4.19 12.43 0.58
CA LEU A 267 3.34 11.92 1.64
C LEU A 267 2.49 10.77 1.11
N VAL A 268 2.49 9.64 1.80
CA VAL A 268 1.56 8.54 1.53
C VAL A 268 0.64 8.36 2.74
N GLU A 269 -0.66 8.58 2.54
CA GLU A 269 -1.65 8.63 3.63
C GLU A 269 -2.98 8.03 3.14
N GLN A 270 -3.48 7.00 3.84
CA GLN A 270 -4.80 6.39 3.58
C GLN A 270 -5.05 6.01 2.12
N GLY A 271 -4.01 5.47 1.49
CA GLY A 271 -4.01 5.04 0.10
C GLY A 271 -3.99 6.19 -0.91
N ARG A 272 -3.44 7.35 -0.54
CA ARG A 272 -3.19 8.50 -1.43
C ARG A 272 -1.72 8.91 -1.40
N ILE A 273 -1.20 9.34 -2.55
CA ILE A 273 0.15 9.85 -2.75
C ILE A 273 0.07 11.33 -3.06
N THR A 274 0.77 12.15 -2.27
CA THR A 274 0.86 13.61 -2.46
C THR A 274 2.31 14.04 -2.57
N LEU A 275 2.64 14.84 -3.59
CA LEU A 275 3.95 15.47 -3.69
C LEU A 275 4.05 16.60 -2.66
N GLU A 276 5.05 16.52 -1.79
CA GLU A 276 5.32 17.53 -0.77
C GLU A 276 6.45 18.47 -1.19
N LYS A 277 7.52 17.92 -1.79
CA LYS A 277 8.70 18.70 -2.20
C LYS A 277 9.53 18.00 -3.29
N ARG A 278 10.10 18.76 -4.23
CA ARG A 278 11.14 18.34 -5.18
C ARG A 278 12.53 18.77 -4.69
N GLY A 279 13.57 18.10 -5.19
CA GLY A 279 14.96 18.41 -4.81
C GLY A 279 15.21 18.26 -3.30
N PHE A 280 14.48 17.38 -2.63
CA PHE A 280 14.67 17.08 -1.22
C PHE A 280 16.11 16.61 -0.97
N GLY A 281 16.80 17.27 -0.02
CA GLY A 281 18.20 16.96 0.31
C GLY A 281 19.24 17.56 -0.65
N LEU A 282 18.83 18.39 -1.62
CA LEU A 282 19.74 19.18 -2.45
C LEU A 282 19.70 20.65 -1.98
N ASP A 283 20.78 21.08 -1.32
CA ASP A 283 21.06 22.49 -0.99
C ASP A 283 21.96 23.13 -2.07
#